data_AF-A0A7K4H4R5-F1
#
_entry.id   AF-A0A7K4H4R5-F1
#
_cell.length_a   1.000
_cell.length_b   1.000
_cell.length_c   1.000
_cell.angle_alpha   90.00
_cell.angle_beta   90.00
_cell.angle_gamma   90.00
#
_symmetry.space_group_name_H-M   'P 1'
#
loop_
_entity.id
_entity.type
_entity.pdbx_description
1 polymer ?
#
loop_
_entity_poly.entity_id
_entity_poly.type
_entity_poly.pdbx_seq_one_letter_code
_entity_poly.pdbx_strand_id
1 'polypeptide(L)' 'MTDKKVPPPPVLPPPFKVIDNFCLFHKGTIQGETYTCPKCKTKYCLECAKKAKLGGKLCIKCKQLVIA' A
#
# COMPACT_ATOMS: atom_id res chain seq x y z
N MET A 1 47.41 17.86 -24.21
CA MET A 1 46.67 17.01 -23.24
C MET A 1 45.20 17.30 -23.47
N THR A 2 44.41 16.31 -23.86
CA THR A 2 43.02 16.49 -24.30
C THR A 2 42.10 16.08 -23.16
N ASP A 3 41.69 17.06 -22.36
CA ASP A 3 40.75 16.90 -21.26
C ASP A 3 39.38 16.50 -21.80
N LYS A 4 39.14 15.19 -21.89
CA LYS A 4 37.84 14.62 -22.23
C LYS A 4 36.88 14.88 -21.07
N LYS A 5 36.15 15.99 -21.17
CA LYS A 5 35.04 16.36 -20.28
C LYS A 5 33.91 15.35 -20.45
N VAL A 6 34.02 14.22 -19.75
CA VAL A 6 32.97 13.20 -19.71
C VAL A 6 31.71 13.82 -19.10
N PRO A 7 30.54 13.66 -19.72
CA PRO A 7 29.30 14.16 -19.14
C PRO A 7 29.03 13.46 -17.80
N PRO A 8 28.46 14.17 -16.82
CA PRO A 8 28.13 13.57 -15.54
C PRO A 8 27.17 12.38 -15.75
N PRO A 9 27.29 11.33 -14.93
CA PRO A 9 26.43 10.16 -15.05
C PRO A 9 24.94 10.56 -14.85
N PRO A 10 24.01 9.85 -15.51
CA PRO A 10 22.58 10.08 -15.32
C PRO A 10 22.21 9.93 -13.84
N VAL A 11 21.68 11.00 -13.24
CA VAL A 11 21.23 10.97 -11.86
C VAL A 11 19.89 10.24 -11.84
N LEU A 12 19.85 9.04 -11.25
CA LEU A 12 18.59 8.33 -11.04
C LEU A 12 17.71 9.15 -10.07
N PRO A 13 16.41 9.29 -10.34
CA PRO A 13 15.51 9.95 -9.41
C PRO A 13 15.48 9.18 -8.07
N PRO A 14 15.27 9.89 -6.95
CA PRO A 14 15.21 9.26 -5.64
C PRO A 14 14.14 8.16 -5.61
N PRO A 15 14.33 7.08 -4.84
CA PRO A 15 13.33 6.04 -4.72
C PRO A 15 12.06 6.67 -4.14
N PHE A 16 11.02 6.78 -4.96
CA PHE A 16 9.69 7.11 -4.49
C PHE A 16 9.28 6.03 -3.49
N LYS A 17 9.28 6.39 -2.20
CA LYS A 17 8.65 5.57 -1.16
C LYS A 17 7.17 5.51 -1.50
N VAL A 18 6.77 4.47 -2.23
CA VAL A 18 5.38 4.08 -2.36
C VAL A 18 4.87 3.94 -0.94
N ILE A 19 3.95 4.81 -0.55
CA ILE A 19 3.39 4.83 0.80
C ILE A 19 2.57 3.55 0.95
N ASP A 20 3.22 2.49 1.44
CA ASP A 20 2.68 1.11 1.52
C ASP A 20 1.53 0.97 2.53
N ASN A 21 1.20 2.06 3.22
CA ASN A 21 0.20 2.17 4.25
C ASN A 21 -1.06 2.86 3.72
N PHE A 22 -1.67 2.37 2.64
CA PHE A 22 -2.93 2.92 2.14
C PHE A 22 -4.09 1.96 2.34
N CYS A 23 -5.10 2.37 3.10
CA CYS A 23 -6.31 1.61 3.35
C CYS A 23 -7.36 1.94 2.29
N LEU A 24 -7.77 0.96 1.48
CA LEU A 24 -8.82 1.20 0.47
C LEU A 24 -10.23 1.37 1.08
N PHE A 25 -10.46 0.97 2.33
CA PHE A 25 -11.77 1.08 2.96
C PHE A 25 -12.13 2.52 3.33
N HIS A 26 -11.21 3.24 3.95
CA HIS A 26 -11.38 4.65 4.30
C HIS A 26 -10.66 5.61 3.34
N LYS A 27 -10.00 5.09 2.30
CA LYS A 27 -9.25 5.85 1.28
C LYS A 27 -8.24 6.82 1.91
N GLY A 28 -7.48 6.34 2.87
CA GLY A 28 -6.47 7.14 3.57
C GLY A 28 -5.33 6.27 4.07
N THR A 29 -4.42 6.87 4.82
CA THR A 29 -3.30 6.15 5.39
C THR A 29 -3.75 5.15 6.46
N ILE A 30 -3.09 3.99 6.50
CA ILE A 30 -3.30 2.99 7.54
C ILE A 30 -2.77 3.58 8.85
N GLN A 31 -3.68 3.90 9.76
CA GLN A 31 -3.34 4.33 11.12
C GLN A 31 -3.46 3.11 12.03
N GLY A 32 -2.34 2.72 12.66
CA GLY A 32 -2.29 1.62 13.63
C GLY A 32 -2.12 0.23 12.99
N GLU A 33 -2.96 -0.71 13.40
CA GLU A 33 -2.82 -2.12 13.03
C GLU A 33 -3.24 -2.39 11.58
N THR A 34 -2.38 -3.11 10.87
CA THR A 34 -2.58 -3.45 9.47
C THR A 34 -3.19 -4.85 9.36
N TYR A 35 -4.45 -4.92 8.94
CA TYR A 35 -5.07 -6.17 8.55
C TYR A 35 -4.63 -6.57 7.15
N THR A 36 -4.00 -7.74 7.03
CA THR A 36 -3.63 -8.30 5.74
C THR A 36 -4.65 -9.35 5.34
N CYS A 37 -5.34 -9.13 4.22
CA CYS A 37 -6.30 -10.11 3.73
C CYS A 37 -5.58 -11.42 3.35
N PRO A 38 -6.02 -12.59 3.89
CA PRO A 38 -5.34 -13.87 3.65
C PRO A 38 -5.38 -14.33 2.19
N LYS A 39 -6.35 -13.83 1.40
CA LYS A 39 -6.54 -14.26 0.01
C LYS A 39 -5.77 -13.42 -1.01
N CYS A 40 -5.75 -12.10 -0.85
CA CYS A 40 -5.13 -11.18 -1.82
C CYS A 40 -3.93 -10.42 -1.27
N LYS A 41 -3.51 -10.71 -0.02
CA LYS A 41 -2.41 -10.05 0.70
C LYS A 41 -2.54 -8.53 0.74
N THR A 42 -3.75 -8.01 0.55
CA THR A 42 -3.98 -6.57 0.55
C THR A 42 -4.09 -6.08 1.98
N LYS A 43 -3.35 -5.02 2.27
CA LYS A 43 -3.27 -4.37 3.56
C LYS A 43 -4.42 -3.37 3.72
N TYR A 44 -5.08 -3.42 4.86
CA TYR A 44 -6.18 -2.56 5.26
C TYR A 44 -6.00 -2.15 6.73
N CYS A 45 -6.74 -1.15 7.20
CA CYS A 45 -6.84 -0.92 8.65
C CYS A 45 -7.63 -2.04 9.31
N LEU A 46 -7.17 -2.47 10.48
CA LEU A 46 -7.87 -3.47 11.30
C LEU A 46 -9.28 -3.00 11.69
N GLU A 47 -9.45 -1.71 12.01
CA GLU A 47 -10.76 -1.12 12.28
C GLU A 47 -11.69 -1.16 11.07
N CYS A 48 -11.15 -0.84 9.88
CA CYS A 48 -11.92 -0.94 8.64
C CYS A 48 -12.31 -2.38 8.34
N ALA A 49 -11.42 -3.32 8.63
CA ALA A 49 -11.66 -4.73 8.43
C ALA A 49 -12.74 -5.27 9.42
N LYS A 50 -12.71 -4.83 10.69
CA LYS A 50 -13.77 -5.10 11.67
C LYS A 50 -15.13 -4.52 11.25
N LYS A 51 -15.17 -3.25 10.83
CA LYS A 51 -16.41 -2.63 10.31
C LYS A 51 -16.93 -3.35 9.07
N ALA A 52 -16.03 -3.81 8.19
CA ALA A 52 -16.41 -4.58 7.03
C ALA A 52 -17.02 -5.93 7.42
N LYS A 53 -16.42 -6.65 8.36
CA LYS A 53 -16.96 -7.91 8.91
C LYS A 53 -18.34 -7.72 9.53
N LEU A 54 -18.52 -6.69 10.36
CA LEU A 54 -19.80 -6.36 11.00
C LEU A 54 -20.89 -5.97 9.98
N GLY A 55 -20.51 -5.22 8.93
CA GLY A 55 -21.44 -4.79 7.88
C GLY A 55 -21.59 -5.77 6.71
N GLY A 56 -21.02 -6.98 6.80
CA GLY A 56 -21.03 -7.96 5.71
C GLY A 56 -20.28 -7.51 4.44
N LYS A 57 -19.42 -6.50 4.52
CA LYS A 57 -18.63 -6.01 3.39
C LYS A 57 -17.45 -6.92 3.11
N LEU A 58 -17.29 -7.20 1.83
CA LEU A 58 -16.22 -8.01 1.28
C LEU A 58 -14.97 -7.16 1.02
N CYS A 59 -13.82 -7.82 0.94
CA CYS A 59 -12.54 -7.26 0.57
C CYS A 59 -12.65 -6.58 -0.81
N ILE A 60 -12.26 -5.30 -0.91
CA ILE A 60 -12.43 -4.50 -2.14
C ILE A 60 -11.67 -5.12 -3.32
N LYS A 61 -10.56 -5.81 -3.04
CA LYS A 61 -9.66 -6.32 -4.07
C LYS A 61 -9.96 -7.75 -4.53
N CYS A 62 -10.48 -8.61 -3.66
CA CYS A 62 -10.78 -10.01 -4.01
C CYS A 62 -12.23 -10.45 -3.75
N LYS A 63 -13.10 -9.51 -3.33
CA LYS A 63 -14.50 -9.77 -2.96
C LYS A 63 -14.67 -10.94 -1.98
N GLN A 64 -13.66 -11.20 -1.16
CA GLN A 64 -13.71 -12.24 -0.12
C GLN A 64 -14.19 -11.66 1.21
N LEU A 65 -14.86 -12.46 2.03
CA LEU A 65 -15.19 -12.08 3.41
C LEU A 65 -13.95 -11.57 4.14
N VAL A 66 -14.09 -10.40 4.77
CA VAL A 66 -13.04 -9.84 5.61
C VAL A 66 -13.09 -10.55 6.96
N ILE A 67 -12.14 -11.46 7.16
CA ILE A 67 -12.02 -12.26 8.38
C ILE A 67 -10.98 -11.55 9.25
N ALA A 68 -11.37 -10.43 9.85
CA ALA A 68 -10.56 -9.70 10.83
C ALA A 68 -11.02 -9.99 12.26
#